data_AF-A0A9N9KGE8-F1
#
_entry.id   AF-A0A9N9KGE8-F1
#
_cell.length_a   1.000
_cell.length_b   1.000
_cell.length_c   1.000
_cell.angle_alpha   90.00
_cell.angle_beta   90.00
_cell.angle_gamma   90.00
#
_symmetry.space_group_name_H-M   'P 1'
#
loop_
_entity.id
_entity.type
_entity.pdbx_description
1 polymer ?
#
loop_
_entity_poly.entity_id
_entity_poly.type
_entity_poly.pdbx_seq_one_letter_code
_entity_poly.pdbx_strand_id
1 'polypeptide(L)' 'TFAKASLFKHVIKATRELVTDVNIELTESGINFSSINSSYIALISVHLNKESFERY' A
#
# COMPACT_ATOMS: atom_id res chain seq x y z
N THR A 1 20.97 1.86 -5.60
CA THR A 1 20.28 1.16 -4.50
C THR A 1 18.79 1.28 -4.76
N PHE A 2 18.20 0.26 -5.39
CA PHE A 2 16.82 0.24 -5.93
C PHE A 2 16.00 -0.92 -5.33
N ALA A 3 16.50 -1.55 -4.25
CA ALA A 3 16.11 -2.89 -3.85
C ALA A 3 14.65 -3.01 -3.37
N LYS A 4 14.01 -1.90 -2.97
CA LYS A 4 12.69 -1.93 -2.31
C LYS A 4 11.55 -1.14 -2.98
N ALA A 5 11.81 -0.39 -4.06
CA ALA A 5 10.72 0.19 -4.87
C ALA A 5 9.84 -0.91 -5.53
N SER A 6 10.42 -2.08 -5.76
CA SER A 6 9.70 -3.27 -6.22
C SER A 6 8.68 -3.79 -5.21
N LEU A 7 8.90 -3.61 -3.89
CA LEU A 7 7.96 -4.05 -2.85
C LEU A 7 6.65 -3.26 -2.96
N PHE A 8 6.74 -1.92 -2.97
CA PHE A 8 5.57 -1.07 -3.14
C PHE A 8 4.84 -1.38 -4.47
N LYS A 9 5.60 -1.55 -5.56
CA LYS A 9 5.04 -1.95 -6.85
C LYS A 9 4.31 -3.30 -6.79
N HIS A 10 4.85 -4.31 -6.09
CA HIS A 10 4.19 -5.59 -5.92
C HIS A 10 2.93 -5.48 -5.07
N VAL A 11 2.97 -4.72 -3.98
CA VAL A 11 1.81 -4.46 -3.12
C VAL A 11 0.70 -3.79 -3.92
N ILE A 12 0.98 -2.71 -4.66
CA ILE A 12 0.00 -2.04 -5.52
C ILE A 12 -0.52 -2.97 -6.62
N LYS A 13 0.34 -3.81 -7.22
CA LYS A 13 -0.08 -4.78 -8.24
C LYS A 13 -1.01 -5.85 -7.66
N ALA A 14 -0.81 -6.27 -6.41
CA ALA A 14 -1.67 -7.23 -5.73
C ALA A 14 -3.00 -6.61 -5.27
N THR A 15 -3.00 -5.34 -4.84
CA THR A 15 -4.21 -4.67 -4.34
C THR A 15 -5.09 -4.11 -5.45
N ARG A 16 -4.56 -3.71 -6.61
CA ARG A 16 -5.35 -3.14 -7.71
C ARG A 16 -6.48 -4.05 -8.23
N GLU A 17 -6.34 -5.36 -8.06
CA GLU A 17 -7.34 -6.33 -8.52
C GLU A 17 -8.47 -6.51 -7.50
N LEU A 18 -8.28 -5.97 -6.29
CA LEU A 18 -9.22 -6.06 -5.17
C LEU A 18 -9.93 -4.73 -4.91
N VAL A 19 -9.27 -3.58 -5.15
CA VAL A 19 -9.80 -2.24 -4.89
C VAL A 19 -9.77 -1.38 -6.14
N THR A 20 -10.88 -0.68 -6.42
CA THR A 20 -11.01 0.24 -7.56
C THR A 20 -10.38 1.60 -7.26
N ASP A 21 -10.67 2.12 -6.07
CA ASP A 21 -10.16 3.39 -5.58
C ASP A 21 -9.63 3.22 -4.16
N VAL A 22 -8.46 3.79 -3.89
CA VAL A 22 -7.81 3.73 -2.59
C VAL A 22 -7.14 5.05 -2.28
N ASN A 23 -7.39 5.57 -1.07
CA ASN A 23 -6.69 6.74 -0.57
C ASN A 23 -5.36 6.30 0.04
N ILE A 24 -4.25 6.79 -0.50
CA ILE A 24 -2.91 6.51 0.02
C ILE A 24 -2.45 7.69 0.87
N GLU A 25 -2.28 7.45 2.16
CA GLU A 25 -1.76 8.40 3.12
C GLU A 25 -0.26 8.23 3.27
N LEU A 26 0.47 9.30 2.95
CA LEU A 26 1.91 9.42 3.12
C LEU A 26 2.15 10.27 4.37
N THR A 27 2.65 9.65 5.44
CA THR A 27 2.93 10.33 6.72
C THR A 27 4.41 10.26 7.05
N GLU A 28 4.89 10.94 8.10
CA GLU A 28 6.30 10.79 8.52
C GLU A 28 6.65 9.39 9.06
N SER A 29 5.64 8.56 9.38
CA SER A 29 5.83 7.20 9.88
C SER A 29 5.83 6.13 8.78
N GLY A 30 5.28 6.44 7.59
CA GLY A 30 5.21 5.47 6.49
C GLY A 30 4.06 5.73 5.51
N ILE A 31 3.83 4.75 4.64
CA ILE A 31 2.73 4.74 3.67
C ILE A 31 1.62 3.85 4.19
N ASN A 32 0.42 4.42 4.32
CA ASN A 32 -0.75 3.73 4.84
C ASN A 32 -1.89 3.85 3.84
N PHE A 33 -2.62 2.76 3.65
CA PHE A 33 -3.90 2.84 2.97
C PHE A 33 -4.84 1.76 3.43
N SER A 34 -6.13 2.11 3.46
CA SER A 34 -7.20 1.15 3.68
C SER A 34 -8.33 1.42 2.70
N SER A 35 -8.85 0.36 2.10
CA SER A 35 -10.00 0.43 1.21
C SER A 35 -10.77 -0.88 1.24
N ILE A 36 -12.06 -0.79 0.98
CA ILE A 36 -12.94 -1.95 0.94
C ILE A 36 -13.01 -2.42 -0.50
N ASN A 37 -12.99 -3.74 -0.71
CA ASN A 37 -13.12 -4.31 -2.03
C ASN A 37 -14.45 -3.92 -2.70
N SER A 38 -14.54 -4.08 -4.02
CA SER A 38 -15.73 -3.71 -4.81
C SER A 38 -17.03 -4.41 -4.38
N SER A 39 -16.95 -5.53 -3.67
CA SER A 39 -18.11 -6.23 -3.13
C SER A 39 -18.49 -5.81 -1.72
N TYR A 40 -17.78 -4.86 -1.10
CA TYR A 40 -17.96 -4.41 0.29
C TYR A 40 -17.80 -5.50 1.38
N ILE A 41 -17.17 -6.62 1.05
CA ILE A 41 -17.06 -7.81 1.93
C ILE A 41 -15.67 -7.90 2.58
N ALA A 42 -14.63 -7.35 1.96
CA ALA A 42 -13.26 -7.46 2.43
C ALA A 42 -12.62 -6.08 2.59
N LEU A 43 -12.08 -5.81 3.78
CA LEU A 43 -11.23 -4.65 4.04
C LEU A 43 -9.78 -5.00 3.69
N ILE A 44 -9.20 -4.25 2.76
CA ILE A 44 -7.77 -4.25 2.50
C ILE A 44 -7.16 -3.14 3.38
N SER A 45 -6.22 -3.51 4.24
CA SER A 45 -5.42 -2.55 5.01
C SER A 45 -3.95 -2.86 4.81
N VAL A 46 -3.19 -1.84 4.40
CA VAL A 46 -1.75 -1.92 4.16
C VAL A 46 -1.06 -0.82 4.96
N HIS A 47 -0.06 -1.23 5.73
CA HIS A 47 0.77 -0.35 6.54
C HIS A 47 2.23 -0.63 6.23
N LEU A 48 2.90 0.32 5.60
CA LEU A 48 4.31 0.22 5.23
C LEU A 48 5.10 1.24 6.05
N ASN A 49 5.78 0.77 7.10
CA ASN A 49 6.59 1.64 7.95
C ASN A 49 7.77 2.23 7.17
N LYS A 50 8.17 3.46 7.48
CA LYS A 50 9.33 4.13 6.89
C LYS A 50 10.62 3.32 6.98
N GLU A 51 10.80 2.55 8.06
CA GLU A 51 11.95 1.67 8.30
C GLU A 51 12.03 0.53 7.29
N SER A 52 10.90 0.18 6.65
CA SER A 52 10.86 -0.79 5.57
C SER A 52 11.45 -0.23 4.28
N PHE A 53 11.58 1.10 4.14
CA PHE A 53 12.17 1.77 2.98
C PHE A 53 13.65 2.09 3.24
N GLU A 54 14.51 1.92 2.23
CA GLU A 54 15.91 2.36 2.32
C GLU A 54 16.04 3.88 2.32
N ARG A 55 15.03 4.58 1.77
CA ARG A 55 14.89 6.03 1.75
C ARG A 55 13.40 6.34 1.76
N TYR A 56 12.99 7.19 2.69
CA TYR A 56 11.61 7.63 2.89
C TYR A 56 11.51 9.12 2.57
#